data_AF-A0A4Y2HN00-F1
#
_entry.id   AF-A0A4Y2HN00-F1
#
_cell.length_a   1.000
_cell.length_b   1.000
_cell.length_c   1.000
_cell.angle_alpha   90.00
_cell.angle_beta   90.00
_cell.angle_gamma   90.00
#
_symmetry.space_group_name_H-M   'P 1'
#
loop_
_entity.id
_entity.type
_entity.pdbx_description
1 polymer ?
#
loop_
_entity_poly.entity_id
_entity_poly.type
_entity_poly.pdbx_seq_one_letter_code
_entity_poly.pdbx_strand_id
1 'polypeptide(L)'
;MAIKYFRHIVEGQSFILFTDHKPLTFAFRQKEDKCSPPQLRQLDLIGQFTTNIRHLKGTDNVAADALSRIHISTIGLPYAFDFQKMAEEQQTDPELQDILSSNTSSLVLQLSQ
;
A
#
# COMPACT_ATOMS: atom_id res chain seq x y z
N MET A 1 -5.60 -8.11 4.22
CA MET A 1 -4.38 -8.69 4.83
C MET A 1 -3.18 -8.29 4.00
N ALA A 2 -2.19 -7.61 4.59
CA ALA A 2 -1.05 -7.01 3.89
C ALA A 2 -0.23 -8.04 3.07
N ILE A 3 0.02 -9.23 3.63
CA ILE A 3 0.79 -10.29 2.94
C ILE A 3 0.15 -10.72 1.61
N LYS A 4 -1.18 -10.80 1.55
CA LYS A 4 -1.89 -11.12 0.30
C LYS A 4 -1.71 -10.02 -0.75
N TYR A 5 -1.73 -8.76 -0.32
CA TYR A 5 -1.59 -7.60 -1.21
C TYR A 5 -0.17 -7.53 -1.79
N PHE A 6 0.84 -7.70 -0.94
CA PHE A 6 2.24 -7.68 -1.34
C PHE A 6 2.78 -9.03 -1.81
N ARG A 7 1.91 -10.01 -2.12
CA ARG A 7 2.31 -11.37 -2.50
C ARG A 7 3.39 -11.38 -3.58
N HIS A 8 3.21 -10.60 -4.63
CA HIS A 8 4.14 -10.48 -5.76
C HIS A 8 5.55 -10.00 -5.37
N ILE A 9 5.71 -9.33 -4.22
CA ILE A 9 7.00 -8.86 -3.70
C ILE A 9 7.61 -9.87 -2.72
N VAL A 10 6.78 -10.51 -1.90
CA VAL A 10 7.25 -11.33 -0.77
C VAL A 10 7.29 -12.83 -1.06
N GLU A 11 6.64 -13.29 -2.12
CA GLU A 11 6.63 -14.69 -2.52
C GLU A 11 8.04 -15.17 -2.90
N GLY A 12 8.50 -16.26 -2.27
CA GLY A 12 9.85 -16.80 -2.45
C GLY A 12 10.97 -16.01 -1.77
N GLN A 13 10.67 -14.93 -1.05
CA GLN A 13 11.67 -14.11 -0.36
C GLN A 13 11.65 -14.35 1.15
N SER A 14 12.83 -14.38 1.77
CA SER A 14 12.95 -14.38 3.23
C SER A 14 12.84 -12.95 3.76
N PHE A 15 11.82 -12.66 4.55
CA PHE A 15 11.60 -11.33 5.13
C PHE A 15 11.17 -11.40 6.61
N ILE A 16 11.27 -10.26 7.28
CA ILE A 16 10.84 -10.07 8.67
C ILE A 16 9.50 -9.34 8.66
N LEU A 17 8.50 -9.90 9.34
CA LEU A 17 7.23 -9.21 9.55
C LEU A 17 7.30 -8.42 10.86
N PHE A 18 7.29 -7.09 10.76
CA PHE A 18 7.15 -6.21 11.92
C PHE A 18 5.68 -5.95 12.23
N THR A 19 5.32 -6.02 13.51
CA THR A 19 3.95 -5.76 13.99
C THR A 19 3.97 -5.23 15.42
N ASP A 20 3.03 -4.37 15.75
CA ASP A 20 2.73 -3.97 17.14
C ASP A 20 1.83 -4.98 17.87
N HIS A 21 1.34 -6.01 17.17
CA HIS A 21 0.53 -7.06 17.75
C HIS A 21 1.41 -8.12 18.46
N LYS A 22 1.76 -7.84 19.71
CA LYS A 22 2.63 -8.69 20.55
C LYS A 22 2.24 -10.18 20.62
N PRO A 23 0.96 -10.59 20.65
CA PRO A 23 0.62 -12.01 20.66
C PRO A 23 1.08 -12.75 19.39
N LEU A 24 1.18 -12.05 18.24
CA LEU A 24 1.51 -12.66 16.96
C LEU A 24 2.98 -13.12 16.88
N THR A 25 3.90 -12.47 17.60
CA THR A 25 5.32 -12.87 17.60
C THR A 25 5.57 -14.25 18.17
N PHE A 26 4.67 -14.72 19.03
CA PHE A 26 4.76 -16.03 19.67
C PHE A 26 3.74 -17.02 19.12
N ALA A 27 2.90 -16.62 18.16
CA ALA A 27 1.78 -17.44 17.69
C ALA A 27 2.24 -18.80 17.14
N PHE A 28 3.33 -18.84 16.37
CA PHE A 28 3.92 -20.08 15.84
C PHE A 28 4.61 -20.96 16.90
N ARG A 29 4.77 -20.48 18.13
CA ARG A 29 5.33 -21.24 19.26
C ARG A 29 4.26 -21.70 20.24
N GLN A 30 3.03 -21.24 20.09
CA GLN A 30 1.92 -21.60 20.98
C GLN A 30 1.25 -22.89 20.53
N LYS A 31 0.63 -23.61 21.47
CA LYS A 31 -0.21 -24.77 21.16
C LYS A 31 -1.44 -24.34 20.36
N GLU A 32 -1.81 -25.13 19.37
CA GLU A 32 -2.96 -24.88 18.48
C GLU A 32 -4.28 -24.72 19.23
N ASP A 33 -4.45 -25.41 20.36
CA ASP A 33 -5.64 -25.34 21.24
C ASP A 33 -5.99 -23.91 21.74
N LYS A 34 -5.05 -22.97 21.63
CA LYS A 34 -5.23 -21.57 22.05
C LYS A 34 -5.73 -20.65 20.91
N CYS A 35 -5.80 -21.13 19.68
CA CYS A 35 -6.29 -20.35 18.53
C CYS A 35 -7.67 -20.82 18.10
N SER A 36 -8.55 -19.85 17.81
CA SER A 36 -9.81 -20.18 17.14
C SER A 36 -9.56 -20.66 15.69
N PRO A 37 -10.42 -21.48 15.09
CA PRO A 37 -10.22 -21.97 13.73
C PRO A 37 -9.96 -20.86 12.67
N PRO A 38 -10.60 -19.68 12.72
CA PRO A 38 -10.26 -18.57 11.84
C PRO A 38 -8.85 -18.01 12.05
N GLN A 39 -8.41 -17.89 13.31
CA GLN A 39 -7.06 -17.44 13.64
C GLN A 39 -6.02 -18.44 13.16
N LEU A 40 -6.30 -19.74 13.31
CA LEU A 40 -5.42 -20.80 12.81
C LEU A 40 -5.23 -20.68 11.28
N ARG A 41 -6.32 -20.57 10.51
CA ARG A 41 -6.23 -20.36 9.05
C ARG A 41 -5.45 -19.10 8.66
N GLN A 42 -5.56 -18.04 9.46
CA GLN A 42 -4.80 -16.82 9.25
C GLN A 42 -3.30 -17.04 9.55
N LEU A 43 -2.97 -17.78 10.61
CA LEU A 43 -1.60 -18.15 10.93
C LEU A 43 -1.00 -19.08 9.87
N ASP A 44 -1.75 -20.06 9.37
CA ASP A 44 -1.33 -20.93 8.28
C ASP A 44 -0.98 -20.11 7.03
N LEU A 45 -1.84 -19.16 6.68
CA LEU A 45 -1.59 -18.24 5.58
C LEU A 45 -0.31 -17.44 5.81
N ILE A 46 -0.10 -16.87 7.00
CA ILE A 46 1.12 -16.10 7.30
C ILE A 46 2.36 -17.00 7.22
N GLY A 47 2.27 -18.21 7.76
CA GLY A 47 3.35 -19.19 7.85
C GLY A 47 3.82 -19.71 6.48
N GLN A 48 2.96 -19.71 5.47
CA GLN A 48 3.34 -19.99 4.08
C GLN A 48 4.36 -18.97 3.52
N PHE A 49 4.41 -17.75 4.07
CA PHE A 49 5.33 -16.70 3.63
C PHE A 49 6.49 -16.51 4.61
N THR A 50 6.20 -16.39 5.91
CA THR A 50 7.24 -16.20 6.93
C THR A 50 6.77 -16.62 8.32
N THR A 51 7.71 -17.09 9.12
CA THR A 51 7.55 -17.30 10.58
C THR A 51 8.41 -16.35 11.40
N ASN A 52 9.22 -15.51 10.74
CA ASN A 52 10.10 -14.53 11.38
C ASN A 52 9.34 -13.23 11.66
N ILE A 53 8.62 -13.22 12.78
CA ILE A 53 7.79 -12.09 13.21
C ILE A 53 8.43 -11.38 14.40
N ARG A 54 8.59 -10.06 14.31
CA ARG A 54 9.18 -9.23 15.36
C ARG A 54 8.22 -8.16 15.82
N HIS A 55 8.19 -7.94 17.13
CA HIS A 55 7.37 -6.89 17.72
C HIS A 55 8.06 -5.54 17.52
N LEU A 56 7.34 -4.60 16.94
CA LEU A 56 7.68 -3.18 16.89
C LEU A 56 6.72 -2.44 17.81
N LYS A 57 7.22 -1.59 18.71
CA LYS A 57 6.34 -0.84 19.62
C LYS A 57 5.43 0.08 18.79
N GLY A 58 4.17 0.22 19.16
CA GLY A 58 3.21 1.06 18.44
C GLY A 58 3.70 2.51 18.25
N THR A 59 4.45 3.06 19.21
CA THR A 59 5.07 4.39 19.10
C THR A 59 6.10 4.50 17.96
N ASP A 60 6.68 3.38 17.55
CA ASP A 60 7.71 3.30 16.53
C ASP A 60 7.10 2.82 15.19
N ASN A 61 5.85 2.35 15.22
CA ASN A 61 5.08 1.87 14.06
C ASN A 61 4.26 3.00 13.40
N VAL A 62 4.76 4.24 13.46
CA VAL A 62 4.02 5.47 13.08
C VAL A 62 3.50 5.41 11.65
N ALA A 63 4.31 4.93 10.71
CA ALA A 63 3.92 4.87 9.29
C ALA A 63 2.76 3.89 9.07
N ALA A 64 2.82 2.69 9.65
CA ALA A 64 1.75 1.71 9.49
C ALA A 64 0.47 2.14 10.24
N ASP A 65 0.62 2.74 11.43
CA ASP A 65 -0.52 3.29 12.18
C ASP A 65 -1.22 4.40 11.39
N ALA A 66 -0.46 5.38 10.87
CA ALA A 66 -0.99 6.47 10.05
C ALA A 66 -1.72 5.94 8.82
N LEU A 67 -1.11 5.04 8.05
CA LEU A 67 -1.72 4.45 6.85
C LEU A 67 -2.93 3.56 7.17
N SER A 68 -2.93 2.87 8.32
CA SER A 68 -4.05 2.02 8.74
C SER A 68 -5.29 2.83 9.15
N ARG A 69 -5.10 4.07 9.57
CA ARG A 69 -6.16 5.00 9.98
C ARG A 69 -6.75 5.80 8.83
N ILE A 70 -6.11 5.81 7.66
CA ILE A 70 -6.68 6.44 6.45
C ILE A 70 -7.85 5.57 5.99
N HIS A 71 -9.06 5.99 6.32
CA HIS A 71 -10.25 5.44 5.70
C HIS A 71 -10.35 6.06 4.30
N ILE A 72 -10.42 5.24 3.25
CA ILE A 72 -10.49 5.71 1.86
C ILE A 72 -11.70 6.63 1.65
N SER A 73 -12.78 6.48 2.43
CA SER A 73 -13.92 7.40 2.41
C SER A 73 -13.69 8.75 3.09
N THR A 74 -12.60 8.90 3.86
CA THR A 74 -12.19 10.14 4.56
C THR A 74 -11.15 10.92 3.77
N ILE A 75 -10.52 10.31 2.75
CA ILE A 75 -10.04 11.07 1.61
C ILE A 75 -11.31 11.52 0.89
N GLY A 76 -11.93 12.58 1.40
CA GLY A 76 -12.85 13.36 0.61
C GLY A 76 -12.01 13.87 -0.55
N LEU A 77 -11.98 13.12 -1.65
CA LEU A 77 -11.72 13.74 -2.93
C LEU A 77 -12.75 14.85 -3.01
N PRO A 78 -12.32 16.12 -2.95
CA PRO A 78 -13.26 17.21 -2.98
C PRO A 78 -13.88 17.13 -4.36
N TYR A 79 -15.11 16.60 -4.41
CA TYR A 79 -15.88 16.53 -5.63
C TYR A 79 -15.32 15.53 -6.67
N ALA A 80 -16.17 15.13 -7.61
CA ALA A 80 -15.73 14.41 -8.79
C ALA A 80 -14.58 15.20 -9.44
N PHE A 81 -13.41 14.57 -9.62
CA PHE A 81 -12.40 15.14 -10.52
C PHE A 81 -13.06 15.26 -11.89
N ASP A 82 -13.31 16.50 -12.29
CA ASP A 82 -13.80 16.78 -13.63
C ASP A 82 -12.63 16.65 -14.60
N PHE A 83 -12.43 15.42 -15.07
CA PHE A 83 -11.40 15.11 -16.05
C PHE A 83 -11.56 15.93 -17.34
N GLN A 84 -12.78 16.37 -17.67
CA GLN A 84 -13.00 17.22 -18.84
C GLN A 84 -12.44 18.61 -18.60
N LYS A 85 -12.75 19.21 -17.44
CA LYS A 85 -12.19 20.52 -17.08
C LYS A 85 -10.66 20.51 -17.00
N MET A 86 -10.07 19.44 -16.45
CA MET A 86 -8.61 19.29 -16.43
C MET A 86 -8.02 19.20 -17.84
N ALA A 87 -8.68 18.48 -18.76
CA ALA A 87 -8.23 18.38 -20.15
C ALA A 87 -8.35 19.72 -20.89
N GLU A 88 -9.41 20.49 -20.64
CA GLU A 88 -9.58 21.85 -21.18
C GLU A 88 -8.47 22.79 -20.68
N GLU A 89 -8.21 22.81 -19.37
CA GLU A 89 -7.15 23.63 -18.77
C GLU A 89 -5.77 23.27 -19.35
N GLN A 90 -5.47 21.97 -19.53
CA GLN A 90 -4.24 21.51 -20.18
C GLN A 90 -4.12 21.96 -21.64
N GLN A 91 -5.20 21.98 -22.43
CA GLN A 91 -5.14 22.48 -23.81
C GLN A 91 -4.80 23.96 -23.86
N THR A 92 -5.32 24.74 -22.91
CA THR A 92 -5.12 26.19 -22.83
C THR A 92 -3.84 26.62 -22.12
N ASP A 93 -3.08 25.69 -21.55
CA ASP A 93 -1.88 25.98 -20.77
C ASP A 93 -0.73 26.44 -21.70
N PRO A 94 -0.24 27.69 -21.54
CA PRO A 94 0.79 28.24 -22.42
C PRO A 94 2.17 27.60 -22.22
N GLU A 95 2.48 27.12 -21.01
CA GLU A 95 3.74 26.44 -20.71
C GLU A 95 3.76 25.06 -21.37
N LEU A 96 2.64 24.34 -21.33
CA LEU A 96 2.50 23.05 -22.01
C LEU A 96 2.66 23.18 -23.53
N GLN A 97 2.11 24.24 -24.13
CA GLN A 97 2.26 24.51 -25.57
C GLN A 97 3.71 24.86 -25.95
N ASP A 98 4.42 25.60 -25.10
CA ASP A 98 5.83 25.90 -25.30
C ASP A 98 6.70 24.63 -25.18
N ILE A 99 6.39 23.73 -24.25
CA ILE A 99 7.08 22.44 -24.12
C ILE A 99 6.80 21.51 -25.31
N LEU A 100 5.56 21.45 -25.78
CA LEU A 100 5.17 20.64 -26.95
C LEU A 100 5.86 21.12 -28.24
N SER A 101 6.07 22.43 -28.38
CA SER A 101 6.68 23.04 -29.57
C SER A 101 8.21 23.10 -29.51
N SER A 102 8.78 23.27 -28.32
CA SER A 102 10.22 23.53 -28.16
C SER A 102 11.10 22.31 -28.40
N ASN A 103 10.56 21.09 -28.44
CA ASN A 103 11.31 19.84 -28.71
C ASN A 103 12.56 19.68 -27.80
N THR A 104 12.57 20.37 -26.65
CA THR A 104 13.67 20.45 -25.69
C THR A 104 13.67 19.26 -24.72
N SER A 105 12.55 18.54 -24.66
CA SER A 105 12.32 17.40 -23.80
C SER A 105 12.71 16.10 -24.50
N SER A 106 13.39 15.19 -23.79
CA SER A 106 13.66 13.82 -24.25
C SER A 106 12.42 12.91 -24.28
N LEU A 107 11.29 13.41 -23.77
CA LEU A 107 9.98 12.75 -23.75
C LEU A 107 9.10 13.30 -24.87
N VAL A 108 8.46 12.39 -25.61
CA VAL A 108 7.43 12.73 -26.60
C VAL A 108 6.11 12.92 -25.86
N LEU A 109 5.70 14.16 -25.67
CA LEU A 109 4.42 14.49 -25.06
C LEU A 109 3.32 14.51 -26.12
N GLN A 110 2.18 13.94 -25.79
CA GLN A 110 0.98 13.95 -26.62
C GLN A 110 -0.23 14.26 -25.74
N LEU A 111 -1.09 15.17 -26.20
CA LEU A 111 -2.38 15.39 -25.57
C LEU A 111 -3.24 14.14 -25.77
N SER A 112 -3.78 13.58 -24.68
CA SER A 112 -4.75 12.49 -24.79
C SER A 112 -6.06 13.04 -25.34
N GLN A 113 -6.57 12.44 -26.43
CA GLN A 113 -7.90 12.73 -26.97
C GLN A 113 -9.00 12.15 -26.09
#